data_AF-A0A376TLS7-F1
#
_entry.id   AF-A0A376TLS7-F1
#
_cell.length_a   1.000
_cell.length_b   1.000
_cell.length_c   1.000
_cell.angle_alpha   90.00
_cell.angle_beta   90.00
_cell.angle_gamma   90.00
#
_symmetry.space_group_name_H-M   'P 1'
#
loop_
_entity.id
_entity.type
_entity.pdbx_description
1 polymer ?
#
loop_
_entity_poly.entity_id
_entity_poly.type
_entity_poly.pdbx_seq_one_letter_code
_entity_poly.pdbx_strand_id
1 'polypeptide(L)'
;MHQVVCATTNPAKIQAILQAFHEIFGEGSCHIASVAVESGVPEQPFGSEETRAGARNRVANAAVYFQRLIFGWRLKLASMVTALSVGW
;
A
#
# COMPACT_ATOMS: atom_id res chain seq x y z
N MET A 1 -11.27 -13.79 5.73
CA MET A 1 -10.40 -12.70 6.21
C MET A 1 -9.37 -12.39 5.13
N HIS A 2 -9.26 -11.12 4.73
CA HIS A 2 -8.37 -10.64 3.68
C HIS A 2 -7.14 -9.98 4.28
N GLN A 3 -5.95 -10.41 3.86
CA GLN A 3 -4.70 -9.74 4.22
C GLN A 3 -4.45 -8.60 3.24
N VAL A 4 -4.36 -7.38 3.76
CA VAL A 4 -4.18 -6.14 3.02
C VAL A 4 -2.82 -5.56 3.39
N VAL A 5 -1.92 -5.43 2.41
CA VAL A 5 -0.58 -4.89 2.63
C VAL A 5 -0.53 -3.44 2.15
N CYS A 6 -0.20 -2.53 3.06
CA CYS A 6 -0.07 -1.10 2.79
C CYS A 6 1.41 -0.73 2.67
N ALA A 7 1.83 -0.28 1.48
CA ALA A 7 3.20 0.18 1.22
C ALA A 7 3.43 1.63 1.71
N THR A 8 3.04 1.91 2.96
CA THR A 8 3.13 3.21 3.63
C THR A 8 3.05 3.01 5.14
N THR A 9 3.79 3.83 5.88
CA THR A 9 3.72 3.90 7.36
C THR A 9 2.92 5.12 7.86
N ASN A 10 2.42 5.97 6.95
CA ASN A 10 1.61 7.13 7.33
C ASN A 10 0.23 6.66 7.89
N PRO A 11 -0.11 7.00 9.14
CA PRO A 11 -1.33 6.53 9.80
C PRO A 11 -2.61 6.99 9.09
N ALA A 12 -2.65 8.20 8.53
CA ALA A 12 -3.82 8.70 7.83
C ALA A 12 -4.10 7.89 6.55
N LYS A 13 -3.06 7.51 5.81
CA LYS A 13 -3.20 6.65 4.63
C LYS A 13 -3.67 5.25 5.01
N ILE A 14 -3.13 4.70 6.09
CA ILE A 14 -3.53 3.38 6.60
C ILE A 14 -5.00 3.40 7.01
N GLN A 15 -5.46 4.43 7.71
CA GLN A 15 -6.87 4.58 8.10
C GLN A 15 -7.80 4.70 6.89
N ALA A 16 -7.44 5.50 5.89
CA ALA A 16 -8.22 5.62 4.66
C ALA A 16 -8.35 4.28 3.92
N ILE A 17 -7.28 3.49 3.85
CA ILE A 17 -7.31 2.14 3.27
C ILE A 17 -8.22 1.22 4.11
N LEU A 18 -8.11 1.26 5.44
CA LEU A 18 -8.97 0.44 6.31
C LEU A 18 -10.45 0.72 6.09
N GLN A 19 -10.83 2.00 6.06
CA GLN A 19 -12.21 2.42 5.83
C GLN A 19 -12.72 1.94 4.47
N ALA A 20 -11.96 2.18 3.40
CA ALA A 20 -12.33 1.74 2.06
C ALA A 20 -12.51 0.21 1.97
N PHE A 21 -11.64 -0.56 2.64
CA PHE A 21 -11.76 -2.02 2.66
C PHE A 21 -12.92 -2.51 3.53
N HIS A 22 -13.22 -1.85 4.64
CA HIS A 22 -14.40 -2.14 5.45
C HIS A 22 -15.69 -1.85 4.68
N GLU A 23 -15.75 -0.77 3.90
CA GLU A 23 -16.91 -0.44 3.07
C GLU A 23 -17.16 -1.48 1.97
N ILE A 24 -16.09 -2.01 1.34
CA ILE A 24 -16.21 -2.96 0.22
C ILE A 24 -16.44 -4.40 0.70
N PHE A 25 -15.76 -4.83 1.77
CA PHE A 25 -15.74 -6.24 2.20
C PHE A 25 -16.47 -6.49 3.53
N GLY A 26 -16.93 -5.44 4.20
CA GLY A 26 -17.54 -5.50 5.53
C GLY A 26 -16.52 -5.33 6.66
N GLU A 27 -17.00 -4.88 7.82
CA GLU A 27 -16.17 -4.67 9.01
C GLU A 27 -15.57 -6.00 9.52
N GLY A 28 -14.31 -5.98 9.96
CA GLY A 28 -13.60 -7.17 10.45
C GLY A 28 -13.23 -8.20 9.38
N SER A 29 -13.55 -7.93 8.11
CA SER A 29 -13.20 -8.82 7.00
C SER A 29 -11.72 -8.72 6.58
N CYS A 30 -11.01 -7.66 7.00
CA CYS A 30 -9.65 -7.33 6.58
C CYS A 30 -8.67 -7.23 7.74
N HIS A 31 -7.44 -7.69 7.53
CA HIS A 31 -6.29 -7.44 8.39
C HIS A 31 -5.28 -6.62 7.61
N ILE A 32 -4.86 -5.48 8.17
CA ILE A 32 -3.89 -4.59 7.53
C ILE A 32 -2.50 -4.82 8.09
N ALA A 33 -1.54 -5.08 7.20
CA ALA A 33 -0.12 -5.00 7.49
C ALA A 33 0.49 -3.80 6.76
N SER A 34 1.24 -2.96 7.47
CA SER A 34 1.98 -1.85 6.86
C SER A 34 3.45 -2.21 6.69
N VAL A 35 4.06 -1.73 5.60
CA VAL A 35 5.48 -1.92 5.33
C VAL A 35 6.07 -0.66 4.74
N ALA A 36 7.24 -0.27 5.25
CA ALA A 36 8.07 0.77 4.64
C ALA A 36 8.89 0.13 3.51
N VAL A 37 8.74 0.64 2.30
CA VAL A 37 9.47 0.20 1.12
C VAL A 37 9.85 1.38 0.26
N GLU A 38 10.97 1.26 -0.43
CA GLU A 38 11.46 2.31 -1.32
C GLU A 38 10.57 2.48 -2.55
N SER A 39 10.51 3.70 -3.07
CA SER A 39 9.78 4.05 -4.28
C SER A 39 10.62 4.04 -5.54
N GLY A 40 11.95 3.97 -5.45
CA GLY A 40 12.83 4.04 -6.63
C GLY A 40 12.71 5.33 -7.45
N VAL A 41 12.04 6.35 -6.91
CA VAL A 41 11.93 7.73 -7.43
C VAL A 41 12.25 8.67 -6.27
N PRO A 42 12.62 9.94 -6.54
CA PRO A 42 12.86 10.93 -5.48
C PRO A 42 11.70 11.04 -4.49
N GLU A 43 12.00 11.46 -3.26
CA GLU A 43 10.98 11.64 -2.21
C GLU A 43 9.86 12.60 -2.64
N GLN A 44 10.25 13.65 -3.36
CA GLN A 44 9.37 14.58 -4.04
C GLN A 44 9.44 14.36 -5.56
N PRO A 45 8.61 13.45 -6.10
CA PRO A 45 8.53 13.23 -7.54
C PRO A 45 7.91 14.44 -8.24
N PHE A 46 8.42 14.78 -9.41
CA PHE A 46 7.86 15.85 -10.24
C PHE A 46 6.88 15.28 -11.26
N GLY A 47 5.63 15.75 -11.18
CA GLY A 47 4.58 15.39 -12.11
C GLY A 47 3.90 14.05 -11.82
N SER A 48 2.87 13.77 -12.62
CA SER A 48 1.98 12.62 -12.43
C SER A 48 2.66 11.28 -12.77
N GLU A 49 3.54 11.27 -13.77
CA GLU A 49 4.27 10.08 -14.21
C GLU A 49 5.17 9.53 -13.10
N GLU A 50 6.05 10.36 -12.52
CA GLU A 50 6.95 9.94 -11.45
C GLU A 50 6.20 9.57 -10.17
N THR A 51 5.14 10.31 -9.82
CA THR A 51 4.30 10.01 -8.66
C THR A 51 3.66 8.62 -8.80
N ARG A 52 3.14 8.32 -10.00
CA ARG A 52 2.55 7.02 -10.33
C ARG A 52 3.60 5.91 -10.37
N ALA A 53 4.78 6.18 -10.91
CA ALA A 53 5.91 5.24 -10.92
C ALA A 53 6.33 4.87 -9.50
N GLY A 54 6.51 5.87 -8.62
CA GLY A 54 6.85 5.65 -7.21
C GLY A 54 5.80 4.84 -6.46
N ALA A 55 4.52 5.07 -6.72
CA ALA A 55 3.44 4.27 -6.16
C ALA A 55 3.49 2.80 -6.61
N ARG A 56 3.70 2.55 -7.91
CA ARG A 56 3.83 1.18 -8.46
C ARG A 56 5.04 0.45 -7.89
N ASN A 57 6.18 1.14 -7.79
CA ASN A 57 7.41 0.58 -7.25
C ASN A 57 7.24 0.18 -5.78
N ARG A 58 6.57 1.02 -4.97
CA ARG A 58 6.23 0.67 -3.58
C ARG A 58 5.34 -0.57 -3.49
N VAL A 59 4.31 -0.68 -4.33
CA VAL A 59 3.45 -1.89 -4.38
C VAL A 59 4.26 -3.13 -4.76
N ALA A 60 5.12 -3.05 -5.78
CA ALA A 60 5.97 -4.16 -6.20
C ALA A 60 6.95 -4.59 -5.09
N ASN A 61 7.62 -3.63 -4.47
CA ASN A 61 8.56 -3.89 -3.38
C ASN A 61 7.87 -4.48 -2.14
N ALA A 62 6.68 -3.99 -1.80
CA ALA A 62 5.88 -4.55 -0.73
C ALA A 62 5.44 -6.00 -1.03
N ALA A 63 5.07 -6.30 -2.28
CA ALA A 63 4.72 -7.65 -2.69
C ALA A 63 5.90 -8.63 -2.54
N VAL A 64 7.11 -8.21 -2.93
CA VAL A 64 8.33 -9.02 -2.76
C VAL A 64 8.66 -9.22 -1.28
N TYR A 65 8.56 -8.17 -0.47
CA TYR A 65 8.78 -8.25 0.97
C TYR A 65 7.83 -9.26 1.64
N PHE A 66 6.56 -9.24 1.24
CA PHE A 66 5.55 -10.13 1.81
C PHE A 66 5.53 -11.54 1.22
N GLN A 67 5.92 -11.74 -0.05
CA GLN A 67 6.09 -13.08 -0.62
C GLN A 67 7.13 -13.92 0.15
N ARG A 68 8.16 -13.27 0.70
CA ARG A 68 9.14 -13.95 1.55
C ARG A 68 8.57 -14.38 2.91
N LEU A 69 7.47 -13.76 3.35
CA LEU A 69 6.86 -13.98 4.67
C LEU A 69 5.67 -14.94 4.64
N ILE A 70 5.11 -15.27 3.47
CA ILE A 70 3.87 -16.06 3.35
C ILE A 70 4.13 -17.36 2.57
N PHE A 71 4.48 -18.43 3.29
CA PHE A 71 4.17 -19.80 2.87
C PHE A 71 2.71 -20.09 3.29
N GLY A 72 1.75 -20.13 2.35
CA GLY A 72 0.45 -20.78 2.56
C GLY A 72 -0.84 -19.94 2.63
N TRP A 73 -0.84 -18.63 2.41
CA TRP A 73 -2.06 -17.80 2.50
C TRP A 73 -2.39 -17.05 1.19
N ARG A 74 -3.66 -17.03 0.78
CA ARG A 74 -4.17 -16.29 -0.40
C ARG A 74 -4.12 -14.78 -0.12
N LEU A 75 -3.07 -14.11 -0.60
CA LEU A 75 -2.88 -12.67 -0.50
C LEU A 75 -3.72 -11.93 -1.56
N LYS A 76 -4.53 -10.96 -1.15
CA LYS A 76 -5.12 -9.95 -2.06
C LYS A 76 -4.36 -8.64 -1.83
N LEU A 77 -3.42 -8.33 -2.71
CA LEU A 77 -2.69 -7.06 -2.64
C LEU A 77 -3.63 -5.91 -2.99
N ALA A 78 -3.90 -5.05 -2.01
CA ALA A 78 -4.54 -3.77 -2.23
C ALA A 78 -3.52 -2.78 -2.79
N SER A 79 -3.55 -2.56 -4.10
CA SER A 79 -2.85 -1.42 -4.70
C SER A 79 -3.61 -0.13 -4.35
N MET A 80 -3.29 0.51 -3.23
CA MET A 80 -3.80 1.85 -2.92
C MET A 80 -2.68 2.82 -2.52
N VAL A 81 -2.35 3.65 -3.52
CA VAL A 81 -1.96 5.06 -3.49
C VAL A 81 -0.96 5.49 -2.42
N THR A 82 0.30 5.57 -2.84
CA THR A 82 1.24 6.57 -2.33
C THR A 82 1.37 7.68 -3.38
N ALA A 83 0.36 8.55 -3.42
CA ALA A 83 0.37 9.82 -4.14
C ALA A 83 -0.20 10.92 -3.25
N LEU A 84 0.42 11.10 -2.08
CA LEU A 84 0.28 12.29 -1.24
C LEU A 84 1.66 12.52 -0.63
N SER A 85 2.62 12.83 -1.49
CA SER A 85 3.90 13.45 -1.13
C SER A 85 4.17 14.70 -1.97
N VAL A 86 3.16 15.20 -2.67
CA VAL A 86 3.14 16.59 -3.15
C VAL A 86 2.18 17.30 -2.22
N GLY A 87 2.70 18.20 -1.38
CA GLY A 87 1.89 18.97 -0.46
C GLY A 87 0.85 19.76 -1.23
N TRP A 88 -0.43 19.42 -1.01
CA TRP A 88 -1.62 20.25 -0.94
C TRP A 88 -2.65 19.46 -0.14
#